data_AF-A0A2V6GMQ4-F1
#
_entry.id   AF-A0A2V6GMQ4-F1
#
_cell.length_a   1.000
_cell.length_b   1.000
_cell.length_c   1.000
_cell.angle_alpha   90.00
_cell.angle_beta   90.00
_cell.angle_gamma   90.00
#
_symmetry.space_group_name_H-M   'P 1'
#
loop_
_entity.id
_entity.type
_entity.pdbx_description
1 polymer ?
#
loop_
_entity_poly.entity_id
_entity_poly.type
_entity_poly.pdbx_seq_one_letter_code
_entity_poly.pdbx_strand_id
1 'polypeptide(L)' 'MREHLPALAAKISAVLSTRPEVFITHPAELRILRAMSEDELRKFAADRGWCIVRRLGGRQIEFYNDARVRTEP' A
#
# COMPACT_ATOMS: atom_id res chain seq x y z
N MET A 1 -12.01 0.85 -12.39
CA MET A 1 -10.65 0.68 -11.84
C MET A 1 -10.51 1.08 -10.37
N ARG A 2 -10.82 2.33 -9.96
CA ARG A 2 -10.76 2.72 -8.55
C ARG A 2 -11.80 1.95 -7.69
N GLU A 3 -12.83 1.31 -8.29
CA GLU A 3 -13.76 0.44 -7.53
C GLU A 3 -13.08 -0.74 -6.83
N HIS A 4 -11.90 -1.18 -7.29
CA HIS A 4 -11.16 -2.28 -6.68
C HIS A 4 -10.19 -1.82 -5.58
N LEU A 5 -10.03 -0.51 -5.38
CA LEU A 5 -9.14 0.04 -4.36
C LEU A 5 -9.54 -0.38 -2.93
N PRO A 6 -10.83 -0.40 -2.53
CA PRO A 6 -11.21 -0.89 -1.21
C PRO A 6 -10.85 -2.36 -0.99
N ALA A 7 -11.05 -3.21 -2.00
CA ALA A 7 -10.69 -4.63 -1.92
C ALA A 7 -9.17 -4.82 -1.82
N LEU A 8 -8.39 -4.07 -2.61
CA LEU A 8 -6.93 -4.10 -2.53
C LEU A 8 -6.43 -3.58 -1.18
N ALA A 9 -7.03 -2.53 -0.64
CA ALA A 9 -6.71 -2.04 0.69
C ALA A 9 -6.97 -3.09 1.77
N ALA A 10 -8.14 -3.77 1.73
CA ALA A 10 -8.46 -4.83 2.67
C ALA A 10 -7.46 -6.00 2.59
N LYS A 11 -7.04 -6.39 1.38
CA LYS A 11 -5.98 -7.38 1.17
C LYS A 11 -4.67 -6.94 1.83
N ILE A 12 -4.23 -5.70 1.61
CA ILE A 12 -3.00 -5.15 2.19
C ILE A 12 -3.09 -5.15 3.72
N SER A 13 -4.19 -4.64 4.28
CA SER A 13 -4.44 -4.64 5.74
C SER A 13 -4.35 -6.04 6.34
N ALA A 14 -5.00 -7.02 5.71
CA ALA A 14 -5.03 -8.39 6.20
C ALA A 14 -3.65 -9.06 6.19
N VAL A 15 -2.80 -8.73 5.21
CA VAL A 15 -1.42 -9.21 5.22
C VAL A 15 -0.61 -8.48 6.29
N LEU A 16 -0.72 -7.15 6.38
CA LEU A 16 0.05 -6.35 7.33
C LEU A 16 -0.35 -6.55 8.81
N SER A 17 -1.52 -7.12 9.09
CA SER A 17 -1.90 -7.51 10.45
C SER A 17 -1.13 -8.72 10.98
N THR A 18 -0.58 -9.54 10.08
CA THR A 18 0.15 -10.77 10.43
C THR A 18 1.61 -10.76 10.00
N ARG A 19 1.99 -9.84 9.10
CA ARG A 19 3.36 -9.72 8.54
C ARG A 19 3.81 -8.26 8.56
N PRO A 20 5.13 -7.99 8.59
CA PRO A 20 5.64 -6.63 8.58
C PRO A 20 5.48 -5.93 7.22
N GLU A 21 5.31 -6.69 6.14
CA GLU A 21 5.34 -6.18 4.76
C GLU A 21 4.40 -6.94 3.80
N VAL A 22 4.04 -6.27 2.69
CA VAL A 22 3.38 -6.90 1.54
C VAL A 22 3.88 -6.31 0.23
N PHE A 23 4.14 -7.20 -0.74
CA PHE A 23 4.62 -6.85 -2.07
C PHE A 23 3.48 -6.93 -3.09
N ILE A 24 3.18 -5.81 -3.74
CA ILE A 24 2.22 -5.76 -4.83
C ILE A 24 2.98 -5.84 -6.16
N THR A 25 2.89 -7.00 -6.80
CA THR A 25 3.56 -7.30 -8.08
C THR A 25 2.57 -7.67 -9.19
N HIS A 26 1.32 -7.99 -8.84
CA HIS A 26 0.32 -8.39 -9.82
C HIS A 26 -0.06 -7.20 -10.73
N PRO A 27 -0.04 -7.35 -12.08
CA PRO A 27 -0.24 -6.22 -12.99
C PRO A 27 -1.56 -5.47 -12.79
N ALA A 28 -2.65 -6.16 -12.46
CA ALA A 28 -3.95 -5.52 -12.22
C ALA A 28 -3.94 -4.65 -10.95
N GLU A 29 -3.31 -5.14 -9.87
CA GLU A 29 -3.20 -4.42 -8.60
C GLU A 29 -2.26 -3.21 -8.74
N LEU A 30 -1.13 -3.41 -9.41
CA LEU A 30 -0.22 -2.32 -9.76
C LEU A 30 -0.91 -1.25 -10.59
N ARG A 31 -1.79 -1.62 -11.53
CA ARG A 31 -2.51 -0.64 -12.36
C ARG A 31 -3.44 0.24 -11.51
N ILE A 32 -4.10 -0.33 -10.50
CA ILE A 32 -4.93 0.43 -9.54
C ILE A 32 -4.05 1.43 -8.78
N LEU A 33 -2.91 0.99 -8.24
CA LEU A 33 -2.01 1.84 -7.44
C LEU A 33 -1.28 2.90 -8.27
N ARG A 34 -0.97 2.60 -9.54
CA ARG A 34 -0.32 3.53 -10.48
C ARG A 34 -1.28 4.57 -11.05
N ALA A 35 -2.59 4.35 -10.96
CA ALA A 35 -3.59 5.37 -11.29
C ALA A 35 -3.66 6.49 -10.24
N MET A 36 -2.91 6.35 -9.13
CA MET A 36 -2.69 7.39 -8.14
C MET A 36 -1.35 8.09 -8.39
N SER A 37 -1.34 9.41 -8.22
CA SER A 37 -0.10 10.17 -8.10
C SER A 37 0.74 9.63 -6.95
N GLU A 38 2.02 10.02 -6.89
CA GLU A 38 2.87 9.61 -5.78
C GLU A 38 2.35 10.12 -4.44
N ASP A 39 1.90 11.38 -4.38
CA ASP A 39 1.33 11.98 -3.17
C ASP A 39 0.00 11.34 -2.77
N GLU A 40 -0.88 11.05 -3.74
CA GLU A 40 -2.13 10.31 -3.47
C GLU A 40 -1.83 8.93 -2.89
N LEU A 41 -0.83 8.21 -3.42
CA LEU A 41 -0.46 6.89 -2.93
C LEU A 41 0.17 6.97 -1.52
N ARG A 42 1.02 7.97 -1.26
CA ARG A 42 1.61 8.21 0.07
C ARG A 42 0.53 8.52 1.10
N LYS A 43 -0.41 9.41 0.75
CA LYS A 43 -1.56 9.74 1.60
C LYS A 43 -2.43 8.51 1.87
N PHE A 44 -2.76 7.73 0.82
CA PHE A 44 -3.52 6.50 0.94
C PHE A 44 -2.91 5.51 1.95
N ALA A 45 -1.59 5.38 1.94
CA ALA A 45 -0.86 4.53 2.88
C ALA A 45 -0.81 5.14 4.29
N ALA A 46 -0.49 6.42 4.41
CA ALA A 46 -0.40 7.13 5.68
C ALA A 46 -1.73 7.14 6.44
N ASP A 47 -2.86 7.34 5.75
CA ASP A 47 -4.22 7.28 6.31
C ASP A 47 -4.56 5.91 6.96
N ARG A 48 -3.72 4.88 6.72
CA ARG A 48 -3.88 3.52 7.26
C ARG A 48 -2.72 3.09 8.15
N GLY A 49 -1.80 4.00 8.47
CA GLY A 49 -0.61 3.70 9.26
C GLY A 49 0.41 2.84 8.52
N TRP A 50 0.54 3.03 7.20
CA TRP A 50 1.49 2.30 6.36
C TRP A 50 2.54 3.21 5.73
N CYS A 51 3.72 2.64 5.50
CA CYS A 51 4.75 3.19 4.64
C CYS A 51 4.74 2.51 3.27
N ILE A 52 5.20 3.21 2.23
CA ILE A 52 5.31 2.67 0.86
C ILE A 52 6.71 2.83 0.29
N VAL A 53 7.09 1.89 -0.58
CA VAL A 53 8.27 2.00 -1.43
C VAL A 53 7.90 1.64 -2.87
N ARG A 54 8.16 2.56 -3.81
CA ARG A 54 8.09 2.27 -5.26
C ARG A 54 9.47 1.84 -5.73
N ARG A 55 9.60 0.61 -6.23
CA ARG A 55 10.86 0.13 -6.80
C ARG A 55 11.08 0.69 -8.20
N LEU A 56 12.35 0.89 -8.55
CA LEU A 56 12.77 1.30 -9.88
C LEU A 56 12.25 0.31 -10.94
N GLY A 57 11.77 0.83 -12.07
CA GLY A 57 11.09 0.05 -13.11
C GLY A 57 9.59 -0.17 -12.88
N GLY A 58 9.06 0.26 -11.73
CA GLY A 58 7.62 0.32 -11.43
C GLY A 58 6.93 -1.02 -11.23
N ARG A 59 7.62 -2.16 -11.43
CA ARG A 59 7.03 -3.51 -11.40
C ARG A 59 6.63 -3.99 -10.00
N GLN A 60 6.88 -3.17 -8.98
CA GLN A 60 6.65 -3.54 -7.60
C GLN A 60 6.38 -2.28 -6.78
N ILE A 61 5.36 -2.38 -5.93
CA ILE A 61 5.08 -1.44 -4.85
C ILE A 61 5.03 -2.25 -3.56
N GLU A 62 5.76 -1.79 -2.57
CA GLU A 62 5.89 -2.43 -1.26
C GLU A 62 5.13 -1.61 -0.24
N PHE A 63 4.40 -2.27 0.65
CA PHE A 63 3.76 -1.65 1.81
C PHE A 63 4.31 -2.27 3.09
N TYR A 64 4.45 -1.43 4.10
CA TYR A 64 4.97 -1.76 5.42
C TYR A 64 4.07 -1.18 6.49
N ASN A 65 3.99 -1.80 7.67
CA ASN A 65 3.46 -1.09 8.83
C ASN A 65 4.36 0.12 9.12
N ASP A 66 3.76 1.30 9.27
CA ASP A 66 4.50 2.47 9.73
C ASP A 66 4.71 2.35 11.24
N ALA A 67 5.96 2.06 11.63
CA ALA A 67 6.36 1.96 13.02
C ALA A 67 6.14 3.28 13.79
N ARG A 68 6.03 4.42 13.09
CA ARG A 68 5.77 5.74 13.70
C ARG A 68 4.29 5.95 14.04
N VAL A 69 3.38 5.22 13.40
CA VAL A 69 1.94 5.33 13.66
C VAL A 69 1.51 4.41 14.81
N ARG A 70 2.34 3.44 15.21
CA ARG A 70 2.18 2.74 16.50
C ARG A 70 2.80 3.54 17.64
N THR A 71 2.23 4.69 17.97
CA THR A 71 2.43 5.29 19.30
C THR A 71 1.30 6.27 19.63
N GLU A 72 0.14 5.77 20.03
CA GLU A 72 -0.62 6.39 21.12
C GLU A 72 -1.20 5.25 21.99
N PRO A 73 -0.89 5.22 23.30
CA PRO A 73 -1.47 4.27 24.26
C PRO A 73 -2.96 4.50 24.53
#